data_AF-A0A327QJD8-F1
#
_entry.id   AF-A0A327QJD8-F1
#
_cell.length_a   1.000
_cell.length_b   1.000
_cell.length_c   1.000
_cell.angle_alpha   90.00
_cell.angle_beta   90.00
_cell.angle_gamma   90.00
#
_symmetry.space_group_name_H-M   'P 1'
#
loop_
_entity.id
_entity.type
_entity.pdbx_description
1 polymer ?
#
loop_
_entity_poly.entity_id
_entity_poly.type
_entity_poly.pdbx_seq_one_letter_code
_entity_poly.pdbx_strand_id
1 'polypeptide(L)'
;MHMRFYHWLFLLCMAVVLGCNKVEDEEIALRSETFNYTFNNGAMGSGTAYNGTHDRSLSAQIKIEELQDGRTSFSAILNGTIPGAVYKVHIHDYQSPVAPSFLPYKTTPNISILATDVVGNGATAVSGGISTMGYDQFINAYKGILIVHDPAVFSVTSMSTFLVFGKIGMKY
;
A
#
# COMPACT_ATOMS: atom_id res chain seq x y z
N MET A 1 -20.30 86.68 2.69
CA MET A 1 -19.93 85.26 2.52
C MET A 1 -19.18 85.16 1.19
N HIS A 2 -17.84 85.07 1.12
CA HIS A 2 -16.96 83.91 1.42
C HIS A 2 -17.51 82.64 0.75
N MET A 3 -16.87 81.85 -0.15
CA MET A 3 -15.50 81.57 -0.64
C MET A 3 -15.67 81.05 -2.11
N ARG A 4 -14.85 81.29 -3.14
CA ARG A 4 -13.46 80.89 -3.48
C ARG A 4 -13.17 79.37 -3.63
N PHE A 5 -12.59 79.02 -4.81
CA PHE A 5 -11.62 77.93 -5.12
C PHE A 5 -12.14 76.49 -5.42
N TYR A 6 -11.59 75.61 -6.30
CA TYR A 6 -10.36 75.48 -7.11
C TYR A 6 -10.58 74.56 -8.35
N HIS A 7 -9.76 74.75 -9.39
CA HIS A 7 -9.50 73.84 -10.54
C HIS A 7 -8.99 72.46 -10.13
N TRP A 8 -9.46 71.36 -10.74
CA TRP A 8 -8.71 70.10 -10.79
C TRP A 8 -8.73 69.46 -12.19
N LEU A 9 -7.51 69.36 -12.73
CA LEU A 9 -7.05 68.70 -13.96
C LEU A 9 -7.14 67.17 -13.76
N PHE A 10 -7.75 66.42 -14.68
CA PHE A 10 -7.66 64.96 -14.70
C PHE A 10 -6.76 64.50 -15.86
N LEU A 11 -5.56 64.06 -15.47
CA LEU A 11 -4.55 63.43 -16.32
C LEU A 11 -4.90 61.96 -16.51
N LEU A 12 -5.07 61.52 -17.76
CA LEU A 12 -5.29 60.12 -18.12
C LEU A 12 -3.94 59.38 -18.10
N CYS A 13 -3.72 58.54 -17.09
CA CYS A 13 -2.54 57.67 -17.00
C CYS A 13 -2.89 56.29 -17.56
N MET A 14 -2.36 55.96 -18.73
CA MET A 14 -2.55 54.67 -19.40
C MET A 14 -1.49 53.69 -18.88
N ALA A 15 -1.89 52.80 -17.98
CA ALA A 15 -1.01 51.76 -17.44
C ALA A 15 -0.93 50.57 -18.40
N VAL A 16 0.27 50.29 -18.90
CA VAL A 16 0.59 49.07 -19.64
C VAL A 16 0.86 47.96 -18.62
N VAL A 17 -0.03 46.97 -18.55
CA VAL A 17 0.16 45.79 -17.68
C VAL A 17 1.03 44.78 -18.43
N LEU A 18 2.27 44.61 -17.97
CA LEU A 18 3.16 43.53 -18.38
C LEU A 18 2.56 42.18 -17.93
N GLY A 19 2.39 41.27 -18.88
CA GLY A 19 1.88 39.91 -18.66
C GLY A 19 2.80 39.11 -17.73
N CYS A 20 2.25 38.71 -16.59
CA CYS A 20 2.83 37.70 -15.72
C CYS A 20 2.46 36.33 -16.28
N ASN A 21 3.39 35.65 -16.96
CA ASN A 21 3.22 34.24 -17.32
C ASN A 21 3.21 33.44 -16.01
N LYS A 22 2.01 33.14 -15.50
CA LYS A 22 1.84 32.14 -14.45
C LYS A 22 2.25 30.80 -15.06
N VAL A 23 3.36 30.23 -14.59
CA VAL A 23 3.63 28.81 -14.77
C VAL A 23 2.58 28.12 -13.89
N GLU A 24 1.59 27.49 -14.52
CA GLU A 24 0.64 26.66 -13.79
C GLU A 24 1.40 25.42 -13.34
N ASP A 25 1.56 25.26 -12.01
CA ASP A 25 2.05 24.01 -11.44
C ASP A 25 1.06 22.91 -11.82
N GLU A 26 1.46 22.00 -12.72
CA GLU A 26 0.69 20.79 -13.02
C GLU A 26 0.65 19.94 -11.73
N GLU A 27 -0.52 19.87 -11.10
CA GLU A 27 -0.76 18.96 -9.98
C GLU A 27 -0.66 17.51 -10.52
N ILE A 28 0.45 16.84 -10.23
CA ILE A 28 0.61 15.42 -10.55
C ILE A 28 -0.34 14.64 -9.64
N ALA A 29 -1.45 14.15 -10.21
CA ALA A 29 -2.39 13.28 -9.52
C ALA A 29 -1.76 11.90 -9.25
N LEU A 30 -1.30 11.67 -8.02
CA LEU A 30 -0.74 10.38 -7.58
C LEU A 30 -1.84 9.35 -7.36
N ARG A 31 -1.56 8.10 -7.76
CA ARG A 31 -2.53 6.99 -7.71
C ARG A 31 -2.41 6.15 -6.45
N SER A 32 -3.50 5.47 -6.08
CA SER A 32 -3.52 4.50 -4.98
C SER A 32 -4.46 3.33 -5.26
N GLU A 33 -4.10 2.15 -4.75
CA GLU A 33 -4.90 0.92 -4.79
C GLU A 33 -4.83 0.22 -3.42
N THR A 34 -5.94 -0.39 -2.99
CA THR A 34 -6.00 -1.15 -1.73
C THR A 34 -6.50 -2.57 -1.97
N PHE A 35 -5.68 -3.55 -1.60
CA PHE A 35 -6.05 -4.97 -1.64
C PHE A 35 -6.50 -5.42 -0.26
N ASN A 36 -7.70 -5.99 -0.17
CA ASN A 36 -8.29 -6.45 1.08
C ASN A 36 -8.21 -7.98 1.21
N TYR A 37 -7.89 -8.45 2.41
CA TYR A 37 -7.76 -9.88 2.71
C TYR A 37 -8.46 -10.23 4.01
N THR A 38 -9.25 -11.29 3.97
CA THR A 38 -9.83 -11.91 5.16
C THR A 38 -8.87 -12.93 5.76
N PHE A 39 -9.20 -13.40 6.97
CA PHE A 39 -8.54 -14.55 7.58
C PHE A 39 -8.52 -15.77 6.64
N ASN A 40 -7.42 -16.52 6.67
CA ASN A 40 -7.18 -17.67 5.81
C ASN A 40 -8.17 -18.81 6.08
N ASN A 41 -9.14 -18.94 5.17
CA ASN A 41 -10.19 -19.95 5.19
C ASN A 41 -9.97 -21.09 4.17
N GLY A 42 -8.80 -21.16 3.52
CA GLY A 42 -8.51 -22.18 2.51
C GLY A 42 -8.76 -21.76 1.06
N ALA A 43 -9.05 -20.49 0.79
CA ALA A 43 -9.29 -20.00 -0.57
C ALA A 43 -8.14 -20.23 -1.56
N MET A 44 -6.92 -20.46 -1.06
CA MET A 44 -5.72 -20.72 -1.87
C MET A 44 -5.54 -22.19 -2.27
N GLY A 45 -6.38 -23.10 -1.77
CA GLY A 45 -6.38 -24.51 -2.17
C GLY A 45 -6.64 -25.48 -1.01
N SER A 46 -6.76 -26.76 -1.36
CA SER A 46 -6.92 -27.82 -0.36
C SER A 46 -5.74 -27.83 0.62
N GLY A 47 -6.03 -27.96 1.91
CA GLY A 47 -5.02 -28.00 2.96
C GLY A 47 -4.39 -26.66 3.33
N THR A 48 -4.80 -25.54 2.72
CA THR A 48 -4.23 -24.22 3.06
C THR A 48 -4.99 -23.51 4.18
N ALA A 49 -6.19 -23.96 4.55
CA ALA A 49 -7.00 -23.31 5.59
C ALA A 49 -6.27 -23.27 6.93
N TYR A 50 -6.33 -22.13 7.63
CA TYR A 50 -5.64 -22.00 8.91
C TYR A 50 -6.25 -22.93 9.97
N ASN A 51 -5.39 -23.72 10.62
CA ASN A 51 -5.79 -24.77 11.57
C ASN A 51 -5.25 -24.59 13.00
N GLY A 52 -4.61 -23.46 13.30
CA GLY A 52 -4.18 -23.10 14.65
C GLY A 52 -5.29 -22.44 15.49
N THR A 53 -4.89 -21.83 16.60
CA THR A 53 -5.80 -21.28 17.62
C THR A 53 -5.92 -19.76 17.61
N HIS A 54 -5.25 -19.06 16.68
CA HIS A 54 -5.36 -17.59 16.58
C HIS A 54 -6.81 -17.18 16.27
N ASP A 55 -7.23 -16.05 16.84
CA ASP A 55 -8.54 -15.46 16.60
C ASP A 55 -8.74 -15.19 15.10
N ARG A 56 -9.93 -15.55 14.57
CA ARG A 56 -10.28 -15.46 13.14
C ARG A 56 -10.80 -14.09 12.71
N SER A 57 -10.84 -13.11 13.61
CA SER A 57 -11.22 -11.72 13.34
C SER A 57 -10.10 -10.91 12.68
N LEU A 58 -8.86 -11.43 12.64
CA LEU A 58 -7.76 -10.74 11.97
C LEU A 58 -8.06 -10.59 10.46
N SER A 59 -7.83 -9.40 9.94
CA SER A 59 -7.83 -9.11 8.50
C SER A 59 -6.61 -8.26 8.12
N ALA A 60 -6.26 -8.26 6.83
CA ALA A 60 -5.15 -7.47 6.31
C ALA A 60 -5.59 -6.61 5.12
N GLN A 61 -4.98 -5.44 4.99
CA GLN A 61 -5.06 -4.61 3.80
C GLN A 61 -3.64 -4.26 3.36
N ILE A 62 -3.39 -4.32 2.05
CA ILE A 62 -2.16 -3.81 1.44
C ILE A 62 -2.54 -2.58 0.63
N LYS A 63 -2.14 -1.41 1.13
CA LYS A 63 -2.29 -0.13 0.42
C LYS A 63 -1.02 0.16 -0.36
N ILE A 64 -1.22 0.60 -1.60
CA ILE A 64 -0.17 0.91 -2.57
C ILE A 64 -0.39 2.34 -3.01
N GLU A 65 0.66 3.16 -2.95
CA GLU A 65 0.60 4.58 -3.29
C GLU A 65 1.77 4.94 -4.19
N GLU A 66 1.47 5.54 -5.34
CA GLU A 66 2.48 6.12 -6.22
C GLU A 66 3.15 7.31 -5.55
N LEU A 67 4.48 7.40 -5.71
CA LEU A 67 5.28 8.53 -5.23
C LEU A 67 5.71 9.40 -6.40
N GLN A 68 5.94 10.70 -6.14
CA GLN A 68 6.34 11.68 -7.15
C GLN A 68 7.63 11.31 -7.91
N ASP A 69 8.50 10.51 -7.29
CA ASP A 69 9.76 10.05 -7.89
C ASP A 69 9.61 8.73 -8.69
N GLY A 70 8.38 8.31 -8.97
CA GLY A 70 8.07 7.10 -9.74
C GLY A 70 8.18 5.79 -8.93
N ARG A 71 8.52 5.87 -7.65
CA ARG A 71 8.50 4.72 -6.72
C ARG A 71 7.09 4.49 -6.18
N THR A 72 6.97 3.53 -5.27
CA THR A 72 5.70 3.17 -4.65
C THR A 72 5.86 2.92 -3.16
N SER A 73 4.97 3.47 -2.35
CA SER A 73 4.83 3.16 -0.93
C SER A 73 3.89 1.98 -0.75
N PHE A 74 4.30 1.01 0.06
CA PHE A 74 3.50 -0.14 0.47
C PHE A 74 3.22 -0.07 1.96
N SER A 75 1.94 -0.15 2.33
CA SER A 75 1.50 -0.22 3.73
C SER A 75 0.73 -1.51 3.99
N ALA A 76 1.21 -2.31 4.94
CA ALA A 76 0.48 -3.40 5.55
C ALA A 76 -0.34 -2.88 6.72
N ILE A 77 -1.65 -3.01 6.64
CA ILE A 77 -2.60 -2.61 7.67
C ILE A 77 -3.27 -3.88 8.19
N LEU A 78 -3.03 -4.23 9.45
CA LEU A 78 -3.63 -5.39 10.11
C LEU A 78 -4.70 -4.93 11.09
N ASN A 79 -5.91 -5.47 11.01
CA ASN A 79 -7.01 -5.21 11.95
C ASN A 79 -7.25 -6.42 12.83
N GLY A 80 -7.57 -6.21 14.11
CA GLY A 80 -7.77 -7.30 15.07
C GLY A 80 -6.45 -7.87 15.60
N THR A 81 -5.41 -7.04 15.69
CA THR A 81 -4.08 -7.47 16.17
C THR A 81 -4.06 -7.66 17.69
N ILE A 82 -3.26 -8.61 18.17
CA ILE A 82 -3.00 -8.80 19.60
C ILE A 82 -1.94 -7.80 20.06
N PRO A 83 -2.13 -7.06 21.17
CA PRO A 83 -1.14 -6.12 21.67
C PRO A 83 0.23 -6.78 21.92
N GLY A 84 1.30 -6.18 21.40
CA GLY A 84 2.67 -6.65 21.58
C GLY A 84 3.06 -7.87 20.74
N ALA A 85 2.12 -8.52 20.05
CA ALA A 85 2.44 -9.60 19.12
C ALA A 85 3.10 -9.05 17.85
N VAL A 86 4.11 -9.76 17.33
CA VAL A 86 4.85 -9.35 16.13
C VAL A 86 4.42 -10.19 14.95
N TYR A 87 3.67 -9.59 14.04
CA TYR A 87 3.19 -10.23 12.82
C TYR A 87 4.21 -10.01 11.70
N LYS A 88 4.73 -11.11 11.14
CA LYS A 88 5.60 -11.03 9.95
C LYS A 88 4.71 -10.93 8.72
N VAL A 89 4.82 -9.81 8.00
CA VAL A 89 4.03 -9.54 6.79
C VAL A 89 4.96 -9.40 5.61
N HIS A 90 4.75 -10.20 4.58
CA HIS A 90 5.57 -10.13 3.40
C HIS A 90 4.88 -10.67 2.15
N ILE A 91 5.40 -10.25 1.00
CA ILE A 91 4.97 -10.69 -0.31
C ILE A 91 6.08 -11.55 -0.93
N HIS A 92 5.70 -12.69 -1.49
CA HIS A 92 6.58 -13.53 -2.30
C HIS A 92 6.23 -13.39 -3.78
N ASP A 93 7.22 -13.57 -4.64
CA ASP A 93 6.95 -13.74 -6.07
C ASP A 93 6.14 -15.00 -6.30
N TYR A 94 5.08 -14.88 -7.11
CA TYR A 94 4.34 -16.04 -7.57
C TYR A 94 5.23 -16.96 -8.38
N GLN A 95 5.04 -18.26 -8.18
CA GLN A 95 5.52 -19.28 -9.09
C GLN A 95 4.44 -20.34 -9.28
N SER A 96 4.46 -21.03 -10.42
CA SER A 96 3.61 -22.19 -10.60
C SER A 96 4.11 -23.34 -9.71
N PRO A 97 3.21 -24.05 -8.99
CA PRO A 97 3.58 -25.26 -8.25
C PRO A 97 4.15 -26.33 -9.18
N VAL A 98 5.39 -26.76 -8.95
CA VAL A 98 6.06 -27.79 -9.75
C VAL A 98 6.80 -28.77 -8.85
N ALA A 99 6.76 -30.07 -9.16
CA ALA A 99 7.45 -31.07 -8.35
C ALA A 99 8.96 -30.74 -8.25
N PRO A 100 9.58 -30.85 -7.06
CA PRO A 100 9.01 -31.39 -5.81
C PRO A 100 8.33 -30.37 -4.89
N SER A 101 8.32 -29.08 -5.24
CA SER A 101 7.75 -28.01 -4.39
C SER A 101 6.37 -27.58 -4.86
N PHE A 102 5.36 -27.86 -4.05
CA PHE A 102 3.97 -27.53 -4.36
C PHE A 102 3.54 -26.12 -3.91
N LEU A 103 4.51 -25.28 -3.54
CA LEU A 103 4.23 -23.91 -3.10
C LEU A 103 3.93 -23.01 -4.30
N PRO A 104 2.85 -22.19 -4.25
CA PRO A 104 2.51 -21.24 -5.31
C PRO A 104 3.37 -19.96 -5.28
N TYR A 105 4.52 -19.99 -4.59
CA TYR A 105 5.42 -18.87 -4.43
C TYR A 105 6.87 -19.31 -4.21
N LYS A 106 7.84 -18.45 -4.55
CA LYS A 106 9.25 -18.65 -4.18
C LYS A 106 9.41 -18.43 -2.68
N THR A 107 10.12 -19.30 -1.96
CA THR A 107 10.18 -19.26 -0.48
C THR A 107 10.93 -18.06 0.10
N THR A 108 11.69 -17.31 -0.71
CA THR A 108 12.36 -16.09 -0.28
C THR A 108 11.43 -14.89 -0.50
N PRO A 109 11.08 -14.13 0.56
CA PRO A 109 10.26 -12.93 0.42
C PRO A 109 10.87 -11.93 -0.57
N ASN A 110 10.02 -11.28 -1.36
CA ASN A 110 10.44 -10.18 -2.21
C ASN A 110 10.53 -8.90 -1.38
N ILE A 111 11.69 -8.69 -0.75
CA ILE A 111 11.98 -7.53 0.09
C ILE A 111 11.90 -6.20 -0.66
N SER A 112 12.00 -6.21 -1.99
CA SER A 112 11.86 -4.98 -2.79
C SER A 112 10.43 -4.48 -2.84
N ILE A 113 9.44 -5.32 -2.52
CA ILE A 113 8.02 -4.96 -2.49
C ILE A 113 7.57 -4.76 -1.05
N LEU A 114 7.57 -5.83 -0.25
CA LEU A 114 7.15 -5.77 1.14
C LEU A 114 7.69 -6.96 1.92
N ALA A 115 8.50 -6.66 2.94
CA ALA A 115 8.85 -7.56 4.02
C ALA A 115 9.04 -6.74 5.30
N THR A 116 8.07 -6.80 6.19
CA THR A 116 8.05 -5.98 7.41
C THR A 116 7.47 -6.74 8.59
N ASP A 117 7.81 -6.28 9.78
CA ASP A 117 7.17 -6.68 11.02
C ASP A 117 6.09 -5.63 11.37
N VAL A 118 4.89 -6.09 11.66
CA VAL A 118 3.77 -5.27 12.18
C VAL A 118 3.60 -5.61 13.66
N VAL A 119 3.86 -4.64 14.53
CA VAL A 119 3.66 -4.81 15.98
C VAL A 119 2.21 -4.50 16.32
N GLY A 120 1.49 -5.50 16.81
CA GLY A 120 0.09 -5.37 17.18
C GLY A 120 -0.13 -4.41 18.35
N ASN A 121 -1.24 -3.68 18.30
CA ASN A 121 -1.60 -2.67 19.30
C ASN A 121 -3.00 -2.91 19.91
N GLY A 122 -3.61 -4.07 19.66
CA GLY A 122 -4.96 -4.41 20.14
C GLY A 122 -6.09 -4.03 19.20
N ALA A 123 -5.79 -3.31 18.12
CA ALA A 123 -6.76 -2.88 17.13
C ALA A 123 -6.13 -2.94 15.73
N THR A 124 -5.91 -1.78 15.13
CA THR A 124 -5.30 -1.63 13.80
C THR A 124 -3.85 -1.22 13.93
N ALA A 125 -2.95 -2.07 13.43
CA ALA A 125 -1.52 -1.78 13.35
C ALA A 125 -1.08 -1.62 11.90
N VAL A 126 -0.12 -0.73 11.65
CA VAL A 126 0.37 -0.40 10.31
C VAL A 126 1.89 -0.44 10.29
N SER A 127 2.45 -1.06 9.26
CA SER A 127 3.88 -1.00 8.95
C SER A 127 4.06 -1.07 7.43
N GLY A 128 5.18 -0.60 6.91
CA GLY A 128 5.35 -0.47 5.47
C GLY A 128 6.75 -0.06 5.06
N GLY A 129 6.90 0.24 3.78
CA GLY A 129 8.17 0.66 3.20
C GLY A 129 8.00 1.20 1.79
N ILE A 130 9.09 1.71 1.23
CA ILE A 130 9.14 2.20 -0.14
C ILE A 130 9.80 1.15 -1.02
N SER A 131 9.12 0.80 -2.11
CA SER A 131 9.61 -0.07 -3.16
C SER A 131 10.27 0.74 -4.27
N THR A 132 11.28 0.17 -4.93
CA THR A 132 11.79 0.69 -6.20
C THR A 132 10.93 0.31 -7.40
N MET A 133 9.96 -0.60 -7.22
CA MET A 133 8.97 -0.94 -8.24
C MET A 133 7.98 0.22 -8.39
N GLY A 134 7.73 0.64 -9.62
CA GLY A 134 6.75 1.68 -9.91
C GLY A 134 5.31 1.15 -9.85
N TYR A 135 4.36 2.08 -9.70
CA TYR A 135 2.95 1.75 -9.49
C TYR A 135 2.38 0.91 -10.65
N ASP A 136 2.62 1.32 -11.90
CA ASP A 136 2.15 0.58 -13.08
C ASP A 136 2.78 -0.80 -13.22
N GLN A 137 4.07 -0.92 -12.89
CA GLN A 137 4.75 -2.21 -12.91
C GLN A 137 4.10 -3.17 -11.89
N PHE A 138 3.78 -2.67 -10.69
CA PHE A 138 3.10 -3.48 -9.69
C PHE A 138 1.68 -3.86 -10.14
N ILE A 139 0.87 -2.87 -10.50
CA ILE A 139 -0.57 -3.07 -10.76
C ILE A 139 -0.84 -3.90 -12.01
N ASN A 140 -0.01 -3.76 -13.05
CA ASN A 140 -0.29 -4.36 -14.36
C ASN A 140 0.55 -5.62 -14.65
N ALA A 141 1.68 -5.82 -13.99
CA ALA A 141 2.62 -6.89 -14.33
C ALA A 141 3.02 -7.78 -13.15
N TYR A 142 3.01 -7.27 -11.91
CA TYR A 142 3.46 -8.04 -10.77
C TYR A 142 2.48 -9.16 -10.41
N LYS A 143 3.00 -10.32 -10.04
CA LYS A 143 2.21 -11.45 -9.56
C LYS A 143 2.86 -11.97 -8.29
N GLY A 144 2.17 -11.85 -7.17
CA GLY A 144 2.70 -12.25 -5.87
C GLY A 144 1.70 -12.95 -4.99
N ILE A 145 2.22 -13.42 -3.86
CA ILE A 145 1.47 -14.05 -2.79
C ILE A 145 1.77 -13.32 -1.49
N LEU A 146 0.73 -12.74 -0.87
CA LEU A 146 0.80 -12.15 0.46
C LEU A 146 0.72 -13.24 1.53
N ILE A 147 1.58 -13.12 2.54
CA ILE A 147 1.54 -13.94 3.75
C ILE A 147 1.58 -13.02 4.99
N VAL A 148 0.68 -13.31 5.93
CA VAL A 148 0.76 -12.83 7.32
C VAL A 148 0.93 -14.05 8.22
N HIS A 149 2.05 -14.11 8.94
CA HIS A 149 2.35 -15.22 9.85
C HIS A 149 1.61 -15.09 11.17
N ASP A 150 1.30 -16.24 11.77
CA ASP A 150 0.91 -16.32 13.17
C ASP A 150 2.12 -16.03 14.06
N PRO A 151 2.06 -15.02 14.97
CA PRO A 151 3.13 -14.73 15.90
C PRO A 151 3.45 -15.88 16.87
N ALA A 152 2.48 -16.74 17.17
CA ALA A 152 2.64 -17.88 18.09
C ALA A 152 3.08 -19.17 17.37
N VAL A 153 2.78 -19.29 16.07
CA VAL A 153 3.06 -20.49 15.28
C VAL A 153 3.71 -20.10 13.94
N PHE A 154 5.04 -19.96 13.96
CA PHE A 154 5.79 -19.58 12.76
C PHE A 154 6.14 -20.79 11.89
N SER A 155 5.86 -20.71 10.59
CA SER A 155 6.33 -21.65 9.58
C SER A 155 6.61 -20.90 8.29
N VAL A 156 7.50 -21.38 7.44
CA VAL A 156 7.72 -20.79 6.09
C VAL A 156 7.20 -21.68 4.96
N THR A 157 6.76 -22.89 5.29
CA THR A 157 6.31 -23.92 4.34
C THR A 157 4.92 -24.45 4.64
N SER A 158 4.44 -24.36 5.89
CA SER A 158 3.12 -24.86 6.26
C SER A 158 2.05 -23.81 5.99
N MET A 159 1.39 -23.89 4.84
CA MET A 159 0.37 -22.91 4.43
C MET A 159 -0.83 -22.83 5.40
N SER A 160 -1.10 -23.90 6.16
CA SER A 160 -2.15 -23.93 7.18
C SER A 160 -1.81 -23.17 8.47
N THR A 161 -0.60 -22.59 8.59
CA THR A 161 -0.22 -21.73 9.73
C THR A 161 -0.26 -20.25 9.40
N PHE A 162 -0.57 -19.88 8.15
CA PHE A 162 -0.65 -18.48 7.75
C PHE A 162 -2.01 -17.90 8.11
N LEU A 163 -2.04 -16.79 8.86
CA LEU A 163 -3.27 -16.10 9.25
C LEU A 163 -3.95 -15.44 8.05
N VAL A 164 -3.15 -14.91 7.13
CA VAL A 164 -3.60 -14.42 5.82
C VAL A 164 -2.72 -15.05 4.75
N PHE A 165 -3.36 -15.58 3.71
CA PHE A 165 -2.69 -16.18 2.57
C PHE A 165 -3.50 -15.89 1.31
N GLY A 166 -2.97 -15.06 0.41
CA GLY A 166 -3.74 -14.57 -0.74
C GLY A 166 -2.87 -14.09 -1.89
N LYS A 167 -3.46 -13.99 -3.08
CA LYS A 167 -2.78 -13.47 -4.28
C LYS A 167 -2.81 -11.94 -4.30
N ILE A 168 -1.75 -11.31 -4.81
CA ILE A 168 -1.65 -9.86 -5.00
C ILE A 168 -1.03 -9.53 -6.37
N GLY A 169 -1.40 -8.39 -6.96
CA GLY A 169 -0.95 -7.98 -8.30
C GLY A 169 -1.60 -8.75 -9.46
N MET A 170 -2.44 -9.74 -9.17
CA MET A 170 -3.20 -10.49 -10.17
C MET A 170 -4.63 -9.93 -10.22
N LYS A 171 -4.93 -9.03 -11.17
CA LYS A 171 -6.32 -8.70 -11.50
C LYS A 171 -6.96 -9.94 -12.16
N TYR A 172 -8.09 -10.37 -11.62
CA TYR A 172 -8.91 -11.46 -12.16
C TYR A 172 -9.87 -10.96 -13.23
#